data_AF-A0A2M8BZC3-F1
#
_entry.id   AF-A0A2M8BZC3-F1
#
_cell.length_a   1.000
_cell.length_b   1.000
_cell.length_c   1.000
_cell.angle_alpha   90.00
_cell.angle_beta   90.00
_cell.angle_gamma   90.00
#
_symmetry.space_group_name_H-M   'P 1'
#
loop_
_entity.id
_entity.type
_entity.pdbx_description
1 polymer ?
#
loop_
_entity_poly.entity_id
_entity_poly.type
_entity_poly.pdbx_seq_one_letter_code
_entity_poly.pdbx_strand_id
1 'polypeptide(L)'
;MRKHLRTIQGFLVAGLLLSSSVASPCGAYTHIHISQLALALLPAGPLAELLASDVELCDAGSMFPDSGYAISDDYGEQAHWPEFHNAWLNSLHEMDLSSPDVRSQATFLLGARSHGLADHVCDTT
;
A
#
# COMPACT_ATOMS: atom_id res chain seq x y z
N MET A 1 63.72 -21.58 19.62
CA MET A 1 63.91 -20.12 19.54
C MET A 1 63.26 -19.59 18.26
N ARG A 2 62.26 -18.69 18.41
CA ARG A 2 61.71 -17.72 17.41
C ARG A 2 61.16 -18.26 16.08
N LYS A 3 60.08 -17.76 15.48
CA LYS A 3 59.03 -16.76 15.79
C LYS A 3 57.91 -16.98 14.75
N HIS A 4 56.66 -16.84 15.19
CA HIS A 4 55.42 -16.49 14.49
C HIS A 4 55.35 -16.51 12.95
N LEU A 5 54.36 -17.25 12.43
CA LEU A 5 53.46 -16.66 11.44
C LEU A 5 52.01 -17.03 11.78
N ARG A 6 51.23 -15.98 12.06
CA ARG A 6 49.79 -15.95 12.25
C ARG A 6 49.09 -16.40 10.96
N THR A 7 47.93 -17.05 11.05
CA THR A 7 46.66 -16.49 10.56
C THR A 7 45.52 -17.30 11.18
N ILE A 8 44.80 -16.65 12.10
CA ILE A 8 43.54 -17.08 12.69
C ILE A 8 42.43 -16.45 11.81
N GLN A 9 41.25 -17.09 11.78
CA GLN A 9 39.98 -16.59 11.26
C GLN A 9 39.90 -16.56 9.72
N GLY A 10 38.93 -17.18 9.06
CA GLY A 10 37.55 -17.44 9.47
C GLY A 10 36.69 -16.98 8.31
N PHE A 11 36.72 -17.71 7.21
CA PHE A 11 35.84 -17.47 6.05
C PHE A 11 34.88 -18.64 5.91
N LEU A 12 33.96 -18.75 6.87
CA LEU A 12 32.68 -19.40 6.61
C LEU A 12 31.73 -18.29 6.16
N VAL A 13 31.85 -17.90 4.89
CA VAL A 13 30.74 -17.28 4.16
C VAL A 13 29.73 -18.40 3.97
N ALA A 14 29.00 -18.73 5.04
CA ALA A 14 27.82 -19.57 4.96
C ALA A 14 26.81 -18.75 4.17
N GLY A 15 26.70 -19.07 2.87
CA GLY A 15 25.75 -18.47 1.96
C GLY A 15 24.36 -18.52 2.58
N LEU A 16 23.89 -17.34 3.00
CA LEU A 16 22.49 -17.12 3.26
C LEU A 16 21.81 -17.16 1.88
N LEU A 17 21.52 -18.37 1.42
CA LEU A 17 20.55 -18.60 0.36
C LEU A 17 19.20 -18.18 0.96
N LEU A 18 18.96 -16.87 0.95
CA LEU A 18 17.65 -16.30 1.12
C LEU A 18 16.84 -16.88 -0.04
N SER A 19 16.03 -17.90 0.25
CA SER A 19 14.95 -18.30 -0.61
C SER A 19 14.06 -17.07 -0.78
N SER A 20 14.29 -16.30 -1.84
CA SER A 20 13.36 -15.26 -2.27
C SER A 20 12.05 -15.98 -2.54
N SER A 21 11.06 -15.81 -1.66
CA SER A 21 9.69 -16.12 -2.06
C SER A 21 9.45 -15.32 -3.32
N VAL A 22 8.93 -15.99 -4.35
CA VAL A 22 8.50 -15.29 -5.56
C VAL A 22 7.35 -14.41 -5.08
N ALA A 23 7.59 -13.11 -4.93
CA ALA A 23 6.52 -12.17 -4.67
C ALA A 23 5.55 -12.28 -5.85
N SER A 24 4.36 -12.82 -5.59
CA SER A 24 3.33 -12.93 -6.62
C SER A 24 2.63 -11.58 -6.67
N PRO A 25 2.73 -10.82 -7.77
CA PRO A 25 2.06 -9.54 -7.84
C PRO A 25 0.57 -9.75 -7.61
N CYS A 26 0.02 -8.96 -6.69
CA CYS A 26 -1.41 -8.85 -6.50
C CYS A 26 -1.98 -8.28 -7.82
N GLY A 27 -3.00 -8.91 -8.41
CA GLY A 27 -3.59 -8.39 -9.64
C GLY A 27 -4.26 -7.04 -9.37
N ALA A 28 -4.18 -6.10 -10.30
CA ALA A 28 -4.71 -4.75 -10.12
C ALA A 28 -6.21 -4.75 -9.68
N TYR A 29 -7.04 -5.63 -10.25
CA TYR A 29 -8.43 -5.79 -9.84
C TYR A 29 -8.61 -6.42 -8.45
N THR A 30 -7.63 -7.18 -7.96
CA THR A 30 -7.66 -7.75 -6.61
C THR A 30 -7.73 -6.66 -5.55
N HIS A 31 -7.04 -5.53 -5.72
CA HIS A 31 -7.11 -4.40 -4.80
C HIS A 31 -8.53 -3.81 -4.74
N ILE A 32 -9.16 -3.60 -5.90
CA ILE A 32 -10.56 -3.18 -5.99
C ILE A 32 -11.46 -4.19 -5.26
N HIS A 33 -11.32 -5.48 -5.58
CA HIS A 33 -12.19 -6.51 -5.04
C HIS A 33 -12.09 -6.62 -3.51
N ILE A 34 -10.89 -6.49 -2.95
CA ILE A 34 -10.68 -6.46 -1.49
C ILE A 34 -11.41 -5.27 -0.86
N SER A 35 -11.35 -4.08 -1.47
CA SER A 35 -12.10 -2.91 -0.99
C SER A 35 -13.61 -3.13 -1.06
N GLN A 36 -14.13 -3.68 -2.16
CA GLN A 36 -15.55 -4.01 -2.30
C GLN A 36 -16.02 -5.00 -1.23
N LEU A 37 -15.23 -6.02 -0.92
CA LEU A 37 -15.50 -6.95 0.18
C LEU A 37 -15.49 -6.25 1.53
N ALA A 38 -14.52 -5.35 1.77
CA ALA A 38 -14.46 -4.58 3.01
C ALA A 38 -15.67 -3.66 3.19
N LEU A 39 -16.12 -2.98 2.13
CA LEU A 39 -17.33 -2.16 2.14
C LEU A 39 -18.58 -3.00 2.44
N ALA A 40 -18.70 -4.20 1.87
CA ALA A 40 -19.82 -5.11 2.12
C ALA A 40 -19.89 -5.62 3.57
N LEU A 41 -18.76 -5.64 4.28
CA LEU A 41 -18.66 -6.05 5.69
C LEU A 41 -18.77 -4.88 6.67
N LEU A 42 -18.78 -3.64 6.17
CA LEU A 42 -18.75 -2.45 7.01
C LEU A 42 -20.11 -2.25 7.71
N PRO A 43 -20.17 -2.13 9.04
CA PRO A 43 -21.42 -1.86 9.75
C PRO A 43 -21.96 -0.47 9.42
N ALA A 44 -23.28 -0.30 9.52
CA ALA A 44 -23.92 0.99 9.33
C ALA A 44 -23.32 2.07 10.26
N GLY A 45 -23.07 3.26 9.71
CA GLY A 45 -22.51 4.40 10.42
C GLY A 45 -21.85 5.42 9.48
N PRO A 46 -21.23 6.48 10.01
CA PRO A 46 -20.73 7.60 9.22
C PRO A 46 -19.70 7.21 8.15
N LEU A 47 -18.87 6.19 8.42
CA LEU A 47 -17.91 5.68 7.44
C LEU A 47 -18.61 4.93 6.30
N ALA A 48 -19.62 4.12 6.61
CA ALA A 48 -20.42 3.45 5.59
C ALA A 48 -21.21 4.45 4.75
N GLU A 49 -21.74 5.51 5.36
CA GLU A 49 -22.42 6.61 4.65
C GLU A 49 -21.46 7.40 3.75
N LEU A 50 -20.23 7.64 4.19
CA LEU A 50 -19.20 8.28 3.36
C LEU A 50 -18.88 7.41 2.13
N LEU A 51 -18.53 6.14 2.36
CA LEU A 51 -18.08 5.24 1.29
C LEU A 51 -19.22 4.79 0.36
N ALA A 52 -20.45 4.68 0.86
CA ALA A 52 -21.61 4.35 0.03
C ALA A 52 -22.06 5.52 -0.87
N SER A 53 -21.62 6.75 -0.59
CA SER A 53 -21.99 7.91 -1.42
C SER A 53 -21.26 7.95 -2.77
N ASP A 54 -20.12 7.25 -2.89
CA ASP A 54 -19.34 7.17 -4.13
C ASP A 54 -18.40 5.94 -4.09
N VAL A 55 -18.97 4.76 -4.38
CA VAL A 55 -18.21 3.49 -4.32
C VAL A 55 -17.16 3.42 -5.43
N GLU A 56 -17.42 4.07 -6.57
CA GLU A 56 -16.53 4.16 -7.71
C GLU A 56 -15.26 4.95 -7.39
N LEU A 57 -15.34 5.99 -6.55
CA LEU A 57 -14.14 6.69 -6.05
C LEU A 57 -13.28 5.80 -5.15
N CYS A 58 -13.90 4.93 -4.35
CA CYS A 58 -13.15 3.97 -3.54
C CYS A 58 -12.42 2.98 -4.45
N ASP A 59 -13.12 2.42 -5.44
CA ASP A 59 -12.52 1.52 -6.45
C ASP A 59 -11.38 2.19 -7.22
N ALA A 60 -11.56 3.45 -7.65
CA ALA A 60 -10.53 4.22 -8.32
C ALA A 60 -9.30 4.45 -7.44
N GLY A 61 -9.52 4.76 -6.16
CA GLY A 61 -8.45 4.88 -5.17
C GLY A 61 -7.70 3.57 -4.97
N SER A 62 -8.41 2.44 -4.90
CA SER A 62 -7.80 1.11 -4.71
C SER A 62 -6.95 0.66 -5.89
N MET A 63 -7.19 1.19 -7.08
CA MET A 63 -6.38 0.94 -8.30
C MET A 63 -5.26 1.97 -8.49
N PHE A 64 -5.35 3.12 -7.82
CA PHE A 64 -4.53 4.30 -8.13
C PHE A 64 -3.02 4.05 -8.11
N PRO A 65 -2.42 3.37 -7.11
CA PRO A 65 -0.97 3.17 -7.10
C PRO A 65 -0.46 2.44 -8.35
N ASP A 66 -1.09 1.32 -8.72
CA ASP A 66 -0.74 0.54 -9.91
C ASP A 66 -0.88 1.31 -11.24
N SER A 67 -1.76 2.31 -11.28
CA SER A 67 -1.94 3.12 -12.49
C SER A 67 -0.66 3.84 -12.92
N GLY A 68 0.23 4.17 -11.97
CA GLY A 68 1.51 4.82 -12.28
C GLY A 68 2.49 3.87 -13.00
N TYR A 69 2.42 2.57 -12.72
CA TYR A 69 3.21 1.58 -13.45
C TYR A 69 2.78 1.48 -14.93
N ALA A 70 1.48 1.65 -15.21
CA ALA A 70 0.97 1.60 -16.58
C ALA A 70 1.48 2.76 -17.46
N ILE A 71 1.85 3.89 -16.85
CA ILE A 71 2.39 5.07 -17.54
C ILE A 71 3.87 5.34 -17.25
N SER A 72 4.54 4.45 -16.51
CA SER A 72 5.95 4.58 -16.13
C SER A 72 6.26 5.90 -15.39
N ASP A 73 5.38 6.31 -14.49
CA ASP A 73 5.56 7.50 -13.64
C ASP A 73 6.03 7.11 -12.23
N ASP A 74 6.91 7.92 -11.64
CA ASP A 74 7.46 7.69 -10.30
C ASP A 74 6.39 7.69 -9.20
N TYR A 75 5.23 8.33 -9.41
CA TYR A 75 4.15 8.24 -8.43
C TYR A 75 3.66 6.81 -8.26
N GLY A 76 3.82 5.96 -9.29
CA GLY A 76 3.38 4.58 -9.30
C GLY A 76 3.95 3.81 -8.12
N GLU A 77 5.22 4.03 -7.78
CA GLU A 77 5.85 3.44 -6.59
C GLU A 77 5.56 4.26 -5.33
N GLN A 78 5.58 5.59 -5.41
CA GLN A 78 5.41 6.45 -4.24
C GLN A 78 4.05 6.25 -3.56
N ALA A 79 3.00 6.00 -4.34
CA ALA A 79 1.64 5.85 -3.87
C ALA A 79 1.40 4.56 -3.06
N HIS A 80 2.30 3.57 -3.12
CA HIS A 80 2.22 2.38 -2.26
C HIS A 80 2.61 2.68 -0.81
N TRP A 81 3.35 3.75 -0.56
CA TRP A 81 3.97 4.01 0.73
C TRP A 81 3.09 4.85 1.68
N PRO A 82 3.06 4.56 3.00
CA PRO A 82 2.25 5.31 3.97
C PRO A 82 2.51 6.82 3.99
N GLU A 83 3.73 7.26 3.67
CA GLU A 83 4.14 8.66 3.64
C GLU A 83 3.32 9.46 2.63
N PHE A 84 3.03 8.90 1.45
CA PHE A 84 2.20 9.53 0.43
C PHE A 84 0.78 9.77 0.96
N HIS A 85 0.18 8.74 1.55
CA HIS A 85 -1.16 8.81 2.14
C HIS A 85 -1.24 9.76 3.34
N ASN A 86 -0.20 9.79 4.18
CA ASN A 86 -0.12 10.69 5.33
C ASN A 86 -0.02 12.15 4.89
N ALA A 87 0.75 12.45 3.84
CA ALA A 87 0.85 13.78 3.28
C ALA A 87 -0.51 14.26 2.73
N TRP A 88 -1.25 13.39 2.02
CA TRP A 88 -2.59 13.71 1.55
C TRP A 88 -3.56 13.91 2.73
N LEU A 89 -3.59 13.00 3.70
CA LEU A 89 -4.46 13.14 4.88
C LEU A 89 -4.22 14.46 5.62
N ASN A 90 -2.96 14.85 5.81
CA ASN A 90 -2.61 16.13 6.42
C ASN A 90 -3.17 17.30 5.61
N SER A 91 -3.12 17.25 4.27
CA SER A 91 -3.72 18.29 3.45
C SER A 91 -5.24 18.38 3.60
N LEU A 92 -5.94 17.25 3.79
CA LEU A 92 -7.39 17.21 4.00
C LEU A 92 -7.80 17.74 5.39
N HIS A 93 -6.97 17.53 6.41
CA HIS A 93 -7.23 18.04 7.77
C HIS A 93 -7.26 19.58 7.84
N GLU A 94 -6.59 20.26 6.91
CA GLU A 94 -6.58 21.72 6.81
C GLU A 94 -7.80 22.27 6.03
N MET A 95 -8.68 21.39 5.54
CA MET A 95 -9.85 21.74 4.73
C MET A 95 -11.17 21.55 5.48
N ASP A 96 -12.25 22.10 4.91
CA ASP A 96 -13.60 21.86 5.40
C ASP A 96 -14.04 20.42 5.09
N LEU A 97 -14.02 19.56 6.12
CA LEU A 97 -14.41 18.15 6.02
C LEU A 97 -15.89 17.93 5.65
N SER A 98 -16.73 18.98 5.71
CA SER A 98 -18.12 18.91 5.24
C SER A 98 -18.26 19.15 3.73
N SER A 99 -17.21 19.64 3.07
CA SER A 99 -17.19 19.88 1.63
C SER A 99 -17.34 18.57 0.85
N PRO A 100 -18.21 18.51 -0.18
CA PRO A 100 -18.33 17.36 -1.08
C PRO A 100 -16.99 16.95 -1.71
N ASP A 101 -16.13 17.92 -2.05
CA ASP A 101 -14.83 17.66 -2.66
C ASP A 101 -13.88 16.98 -1.67
N VAL A 102 -13.90 17.40 -0.41
CA VAL A 102 -13.06 16.82 0.65
C VAL A 102 -13.54 15.41 0.99
N ARG A 103 -14.86 15.19 1.00
CA ARG A 103 -15.45 13.84 1.16
C ARG A 103 -15.06 12.90 0.01
N SER A 104 -15.04 13.41 -1.22
CA SER A 104 -14.63 12.65 -2.41
C SER A 104 -13.15 12.26 -2.33
N GLN A 105 -12.29 13.22 -1.97
CA GLN A 105 -10.87 12.94 -1.76
C GLN A 105 -10.62 11.97 -0.60
N ALA A 106 -11.37 12.09 0.50
CA ALA A 106 -11.27 11.14 1.61
C ALA A 106 -11.69 9.72 1.18
N THR A 107 -12.75 9.59 0.37
CA THR A 107 -13.21 8.30 -0.17
C THR A 107 -12.14 7.67 -1.08
N PHE A 108 -11.57 8.45 -1.99
CA PHE A 108 -10.46 8.02 -2.83
C PHE A 108 -9.24 7.60 -2.00
N LEU A 109 -8.85 8.41 -1.01
CA LEU A 109 -7.71 8.14 -0.14
C LEU A 109 -7.89 6.85 0.69
N LEU A 110 -9.13 6.55 1.11
CA LEU A 110 -9.45 5.30 1.79
C LEU A 110 -9.29 4.08 0.88
N GLY A 111 -9.65 4.20 -0.40
CA GLY A 111 -9.33 3.20 -1.42
C GLY A 111 -7.82 2.99 -1.58
N ALA A 112 -7.06 4.08 -1.75
CA ALA A 112 -5.60 4.01 -1.89
C ALA A 112 -4.91 3.41 -0.65
N ARG A 113 -5.39 3.71 0.56
CA ARG A 113 -4.96 3.04 1.80
C ARG A 113 -5.27 1.55 1.80
N SER A 114 -6.42 1.14 1.26
CA SER A 114 -6.79 -0.26 1.13
C SER A 114 -5.85 -1.01 0.18
N HIS A 115 -5.31 -0.34 -0.85
CA HIS A 115 -4.33 -0.92 -1.77
C HIS A 115 -3.10 -1.44 -1.02
N GLY A 116 -2.43 -0.60 -0.23
CA GLY A 116 -1.22 -1.01 0.50
C GLY A 116 -1.47 -2.09 1.56
N LEU A 117 -2.68 -2.18 2.12
CA LEU A 117 -3.04 -3.31 2.99
C LEU A 117 -3.19 -4.60 2.18
N ALA A 118 -3.79 -4.53 0.99
CA ALA A 118 -3.90 -5.66 0.08
C ALA A 118 -2.54 -6.16 -0.40
N ASP A 119 -1.59 -5.28 -0.70
CA ASP A 119 -0.19 -5.66 -0.98
C ASP A 119 0.41 -6.47 0.14
N HIS A 120 0.30 -5.98 1.38
CA HIS A 120 0.83 -6.69 2.54
C HIS A 120 0.25 -8.10 2.69
N VAL A 121 -1.05 -8.27 2.40
CA VAL A 121 -1.69 -9.60 2.43
C VAL A 121 -1.19 -10.48 1.29
N CYS A 122 -1.06 -9.94 0.07
CA CYS A 122 -0.55 -10.65 -1.11
C CYS A 122 0.93 -11.06 -0.97
N ASP A 123 1.75 -10.25 -0.28
CA ASP A 123 3.18 -10.48 -0.08
C ASP A 123 3.51 -11.45 1.06
N THR A 124 2.59 -11.67 1.99
CA THR A 124 2.79 -12.50 3.19
C THR A 124 2.20 -13.90 3.10
N THR A 125 1.54 -14.23 1.99
CA THR A 125 1.00 -15.56 1.67
C THR A 125 1.90 -16.34 0.73
#